data_AF-A0AAD5GAJ0-F1
#
_entry.id   AF-A0AAD5GAJ0-F1
#
_cell.length_a   1.000
_cell.length_b   1.000
_cell.length_c   1.000
_cell.angle_alpha   90.00
_cell.angle_beta   90.00
_cell.angle_gamma   90.00
#
_symmetry.space_group_name_H-M   'P 1'
#
loop_
_entity.id
_entity.type
_entity.pdbx_description
1 polymer ?
#
loop_
_entity_poly.entity_id
_entity_poly.type
_entity_poly.pdbx_seq_one_letter_code
_entity_poly.pdbx_strand_id
1 'polypeptide(L)'
;KELLKNTLRKAAHGWKLIVNLHLTEEEAQWLRLYIDEPAYTDLHWGMFIPTIEEQGTKEQKEKWLPLAQKMQIIGCYAQSELGHDSNMKGLETTATFDPQTDELILHSPTLTSSKWWPGGLGKISTHAIVYARL
;
A
#
# COMPACT_ATOMS: atom_id res chain seq x y z
N LYS A 1 -11.66 -15.23 9.90
CA LYS A 1 -10.62 -14.95 10.93
C LYS A 1 -9.40 -15.88 10.78
N GLU A 2 -9.58 -17.20 10.63
CA GLU A 2 -8.44 -18.12 10.45
C GLU A 2 -7.75 -18.01 9.09
N LEU A 3 -8.50 -17.81 7.99
CA LEU A 3 -7.90 -17.55 6.67
C LEU A 3 -6.91 -16.38 6.71
N LEU A 4 -7.35 -15.21 7.17
CA LEU A 4 -6.50 -14.03 7.35
C LEU A 4 -5.22 -14.32 8.15
N LYS A 5 -5.34 -15.02 9.28
CA LYS A 5 -4.17 -15.38 10.10
C LYS A 5 -3.23 -16.33 9.36
N ASN A 6 -3.76 -17.33 8.66
CA ASN A 6 -2.97 -18.31 7.93
C ASN A 6 -2.21 -17.66 6.77
N THR A 7 -2.90 -16.80 6.02
CA THR A 7 -2.29 -16.03 4.94
C THR A 7 -1.18 -15.12 5.47
N LEU A 8 -1.37 -14.44 6.59
CA LEU A 8 -0.31 -13.63 7.21
C LEU A 8 0.88 -14.47 7.70
N ARG A 9 0.64 -15.66 8.25
CA ARG A 9 1.73 -16.60 8.61
C ARG A 9 2.51 -17.03 7.39
N LYS A 10 1.83 -17.36 6.29
CA LYS A 10 2.46 -17.72 5.00
C LYS A 10 3.25 -16.55 4.44
N ALA A 11 2.70 -15.35 4.41
CA ALA A 11 3.40 -14.15 3.93
C ALA A 11 4.65 -13.85 4.77
N ALA A 12 4.55 -13.91 6.10
CA ALA A 12 5.70 -13.73 6.99
C ALA A 12 6.76 -14.83 6.83
N HIS A 13 6.34 -16.07 6.59
CA HIS A 13 7.26 -17.17 6.31
C HIS A 13 7.93 -17.02 4.95
N GLY A 14 7.18 -16.64 3.91
CA GLY A 14 7.71 -16.34 2.58
C GLY A 14 8.75 -15.23 2.63
N TRP A 15 8.48 -14.15 3.38
CA TRP A 15 9.48 -13.10 3.62
C TRP A 15 10.76 -13.62 4.29
N LYS A 16 10.64 -14.48 5.31
CA LYS A 16 11.82 -15.11 5.93
C LYS A 16 12.61 -15.96 4.94
N LEU A 17 11.94 -16.68 4.04
CA LEU A 17 12.61 -17.47 3.01
C LEU A 17 13.35 -16.57 2.02
N ILE A 18 12.74 -15.47 1.57
CA ILE A 18 13.37 -14.48 0.69
C ILE A 18 14.69 -14.00 1.28
N VAL A 19 14.67 -13.58 2.55
CA VAL A 19 15.86 -13.07 3.24
C VAL A 19 16.90 -14.17 3.47
N ASN A 20 16.50 -15.32 4.02
CA ASN A 20 17.45 -16.37 4.39
C ASN A 20 18.12 -17.03 3.17
N LEU A 21 17.38 -17.17 2.07
CA LEU A 21 17.89 -17.77 0.84
C LEU A 21 18.54 -16.74 -0.09
N HIS A 22 18.53 -15.45 0.27
CA HIS A 22 19.05 -14.36 -0.55
C HIS A 22 18.42 -14.35 -1.96
N LEU A 23 17.10 -14.56 -2.03
CA LEU A 23 16.39 -14.59 -3.29
C LEU A 23 16.50 -13.23 -3.99
N THR A 24 16.71 -13.26 -5.31
CA THR A 24 16.57 -12.09 -6.17
C THR A 24 15.13 -11.56 -6.16
N GLU A 25 14.91 -10.34 -6.62
CA GLU A 25 13.55 -9.77 -6.70
C GLU A 25 12.62 -10.60 -7.61
N GLU A 26 13.16 -11.15 -8.69
CA GLU A 26 12.43 -12.05 -9.58
C GLU A 26 12.02 -13.35 -8.86
N GLU A 27 12.95 -14.02 -8.18
CA GLU A 27 12.66 -15.22 -7.38
C GLU A 27 11.67 -14.93 -6.24
N ALA A 28 11.82 -13.78 -5.57
CA ALA A 28 10.92 -13.34 -4.53
C ALA A 28 9.50 -13.08 -5.07
N GLN A 29 9.38 -12.52 -6.28
CA GLN A 29 8.11 -12.37 -6.97
C GLN A 29 7.48 -13.72 -7.29
N TRP A 30 8.24 -14.66 -7.83
CA TRP A 30 7.76 -16.02 -8.09
C TRP A 30 7.29 -16.71 -6.81
N LEU A 31 8.05 -16.63 -5.72
CA LEU A 31 7.64 -17.18 -4.43
C LEU A 31 6.32 -16.57 -3.95
N ARG A 32 6.16 -15.25 -4.03
CA ARG A 32 4.91 -14.57 -3.65
C ARG A 32 3.73 -15.01 -4.52
N LEU A 33 3.94 -15.17 -5.82
CA LEU A 33 2.91 -15.61 -6.77
C LEU A 33 2.47 -17.06 -6.53
N TYR A 34 3.41 -17.95 -6.20
CA TYR A 34 3.12 -19.37 -5.97
C TYR A 34 2.62 -19.68 -4.55
N ILE A 35 2.61 -18.71 -3.64
CA ILE A 35 1.81 -18.79 -2.41
C ILE A 35 0.35 -18.65 -2.86
N ASP A 36 -0.32 -19.78 -3.07
CA ASP A 36 -1.71 -19.92 -3.54
C ASP A 36 -2.77 -19.44 -2.53
N GLU A 37 -2.57 -18.24 -1.97
CA GLU A 37 -3.50 -17.50 -1.13
C GLU A 37 -3.30 -15.99 -1.34
N PRO A 38 -4.37 -15.17 -1.39
CA PRO A 38 -4.26 -13.74 -1.62
C PRO A 38 -3.50 -13.08 -0.48
N ALA A 39 -2.22 -12.74 -0.70
CA ALA A 39 -1.43 -12.13 0.35
C ALA A 39 -1.93 -10.69 0.52
N TYR A 40 -2.46 -10.36 1.69
CA TYR A 40 -2.91 -9.00 2.03
C TYR A 40 -1.76 -7.95 2.05
N THR A 41 -0.61 -8.29 1.49
CA THR A 41 0.59 -7.50 1.24
C THR A 41 0.88 -7.33 -0.27
N ASP A 42 0.03 -7.81 -1.17
CA ASP A 42 0.27 -7.73 -2.62
C ASP A 42 0.39 -6.28 -3.09
N LEU A 43 -0.49 -5.39 -2.60
CA LEU A 43 -0.40 -3.96 -2.90
C LEU A 43 0.85 -3.31 -2.30
N HIS A 44 1.48 -3.90 -1.28
CA HIS A 44 2.72 -3.37 -0.74
C HIS A 44 3.85 -3.48 -1.77
N TRP A 45 4.03 -4.67 -2.32
CA TRP A 45 5.08 -4.97 -3.31
C TRP A 45 4.72 -4.46 -4.70
N GLY A 46 3.46 -4.63 -5.10
CA GLY A 46 3.01 -4.36 -6.47
C GLY A 46 2.67 -2.90 -6.76
N MET A 47 2.37 -2.09 -5.74
CA MET A 47 1.95 -0.69 -5.95
C MET A 47 2.62 0.29 -4.99
N PHE A 48 2.66 0.01 -3.69
CA PHE A 48 3.15 0.96 -2.69
C PHE A 48 4.65 1.25 -2.86
N ILE A 49 5.50 0.22 -2.92
CA ILE A 49 6.95 0.39 -3.17
C ILE A 49 7.20 1.04 -4.54
N PRO A 50 6.66 0.51 -5.67
CA PRO A 50 6.87 1.10 -6.98
C PRO A 50 6.44 2.57 -7.07
N THR A 51 5.32 2.95 -6.44
CA THR A 51 4.87 4.35 -6.47
C THR A 51 5.87 5.28 -5.77
N ILE A 52 6.47 4.87 -4.65
CA ILE A 52 7.51 5.67 -3.98
C ILE A 52 8.78 5.72 -4.86
N GLU A 53 9.16 4.60 -5.48
CA GLU A 53 10.33 4.51 -6.37
C GLU A 53 10.19 5.39 -7.61
N GLU A 54 9.01 5.45 -8.22
CA GLU A 54 8.76 6.17 -9.46
C GLU A 54 8.40 7.64 -9.24
N GLN A 55 7.61 7.95 -8.20
CA GLN A 55 7.00 9.27 -8.02
C GLN A 55 7.55 10.04 -6.81
N GLY A 56 8.28 9.38 -5.92
CA GLY A 56 8.86 10.03 -4.74
C GLY A 56 10.03 10.97 -5.09
N THR A 57 10.25 11.98 -4.25
CA THR A 57 11.51 12.74 -4.26
C THR A 57 12.65 11.90 -3.69
N LYS A 58 13.90 12.37 -3.85
CA LYS A 58 15.08 11.68 -3.26
C LYS A 58 14.92 11.48 -1.74
N GLU A 59 14.54 12.54 -1.03
CA GLU A 59 14.35 12.52 0.43
C GLU A 59 13.25 11.55 0.85
N GLN A 60 12.15 11.52 0.09
CA GLN A 60 11.03 10.60 0.33
C GLN A 60 11.44 9.14 0.12
N LYS A 61 12.21 8.85 -0.95
CA LYS A 61 12.76 7.52 -1.22
C LYS A 61 13.68 7.06 -0.09
N GLU A 62 14.62 7.91 0.32
CA GLU A 62 15.57 7.64 1.40
C GLU A 62 14.85 7.38 2.74
N LYS A 63 13.74 8.08 3.00
CA LYS A 63 12.94 7.90 4.21
C LYS A 63 12.14 6.60 4.22
N TRP A 64 11.42 6.28 3.14
CA TRP A 64 10.39 5.24 3.17
C TRP A 64 10.79 3.92 2.52
N LEU A 65 11.60 3.91 1.44
CA LEU A 65 11.95 2.66 0.76
C LEU A 65 12.70 1.68 1.65
N PRO A 66 13.71 2.09 2.46
CA PRO A 66 14.41 1.15 3.33
C PRO A 66 13.49 0.51 4.38
N LEU A 67 12.47 1.24 4.83
CA LEU A 67 11.48 0.74 5.79
C LEU A 67 10.50 -0.23 5.12
N ALA A 68 10.03 0.12 3.91
CA ALA A 68 9.09 -0.68 3.14
C ALA A 68 9.73 -2.00 2.69
N GLN A 69 10.92 -1.95 2.07
CA GLN A 69 11.65 -3.13 1.60
C GLN A 69 11.97 -4.11 2.74
N LYS A 70 12.14 -3.62 3.97
CA LYS A 70 12.38 -4.47 5.16
C LYS A 70 11.10 -4.92 5.85
N MET A 71 9.92 -4.63 5.28
CA MET A 71 8.61 -4.90 5.87
C MET A 71 8.42 -4.28 7.27
N GLN A 72 9.13 -3.18 7.57
CA GLN A 72 8.97 -2.41 8.81
C GLN A 72 7.74 -1.49 8.75
N ILE A 73 7.39 -1.06 7.53
CA ILE A 73 6.09 -0.48 7.22
C ILE A 73 5.42 -1.36 6.16
N ILE A 74 4.10 -1.52 6.26
CA ILE A 74 3.31 -2.23 5.26
C ILE A 74 2.34 -1.22 4.65
N GLY A 75 2.34 -1.19 3.33
CA GLY A 75 1.67 -0.15 2.56
C GLY A 75 0.59 -0.72 1.66
N CYS A 76 -0.42 0.09 1.36
CA CYS A 76 -1.35 -0.17 0.27
C CYS A 76 -1.51 1.07 -0.62
N TYR A 77 -2.16 0.86 -1.77
CA TYR A 77 -2.51 1.92 -2.70
C TYR A 77 -4.02 2.16 -2.65
N ALA A 78 -4.43 3.30 -2.09
CA ALA A 78 -5.81 3.65 -1.80
C ALA A 78 -6.35 4.66 -2.82
N GLN A 79 -6.83 4.14 -3.95
CA GLN A 79 -7.40 4.94 -5.02
C GLN A 79 -8.92 4.91 -5.01
N SER A 80 -9.51 3.73 -5.24
CA SER A 80 -10.96 3.55 -5.35
C SER A 80 -11.70 3.97 -4.08
N GLU A 81 -12.88 4.53 -4.26
CA GLU A 81 -13.81 4.99 -3.24
C GLU A 81 -15.11 4.20 -3.34
N LEU A 82 -15.91 4.20 -2.27
CA LEU A 82 -17.20 3.51 -2.25
C LEU A 82 -18.13 3.99 -3.38
N GLY A 83 -18.10 5.30 -3.72
CA GLY A 83 -18.89 5.88 -4.81
C GLY A 83 -18.22 5.86 -6.19
N HIS A 84 -16.91 5.66 -6.26
CA HIS A 84 -16.12 5.90 -7.48
C HIS A 84 -14.96 4.93 -7.62
N ASP A 85 -14.91 4.21 -8.74
CA ASP A 85 -13.78 3.34 -9.09
C ASP A 85 -13.26 3.68 -10.50
N SER A 86 -14.04 3.34 -11.53
CA SER A 86 -13.68 3.62 -12.93
C SER A 86 -13.66 5.13 -13.29
N ASN A 87 -14.46 5.95 -12.62
CA ASN A 87 -14.50 7.39 -12.84
C ASN A 87 -13.56 8.15 -11.88
N MET A 88 -12.26 8.14 -12.19
CA MET A 88 -11.25 8.81 -11.36
C MET A 88 -11.47 10.33 -11.20
N LYS A 89 -12.12 10.98 -12.18
CA LYS A 89 -12.47 12.42 -12.09
C LYS A 89 -13.57 12.69 -11.06
N GLY A 90 -14.36 11.68 -10.74
CA GLY A 90 -15.46 11.76 -9.78
C GLY A 90 -15.03 11.59 -8.32
N LEU A 91 -13.76 11.23 -8.05
CA LEU A 91 -13.29 11.03 -6.68
C LEU A 91 -13.61 12.25 -5.79
N GLU A 92 -13.96 11.95 -4.55
CA GLU A 92 -14.46 12.91 -3.58
C GLU A 92 -13.41 13.25 -2.51
N THR A 93 -12.44 12.35 -2.26
CA THR A 93 -11.34 12.63 -1.32
C THR A 93 -10.53 13.83 -1.79
N THR A 94 -10.33 14.81 -0.90
CA THR A 94 -9.54 16.02 -1.16
C THR A 94 -8.25 16.03 -0.37
N ALA A 95 -7.23 16.72 -0.89
CA ALA A 95 -5.97 17.04 -0.24
C ALA A 95 -5.74 18.55 -0.35
N THR A 96 -6.09 19.32 0.67
CA THR A 96 -5.98 20.79 0.61
C THR A 96 -4.72 21.26 1.30
N PHE A 97 -3.90 22.07 0.62
CA PHE A 97 -2.70 22.64 1.22
C PHE A 97 -3.05 23.79 2.18
N ASP A 98 -2.57 23.70 3.42
CA ASP A 98 -2.64 24.77 4.42
C ASP A 98 -1.28 25.50 4.50
N PRO A 99 -1.20 26.75 4.00
CA PRO A 99 0.05 27.51 4.02
C PRO A 99 0.47 27.97 5.43
N GLN A 100 -0.40 27.89 6.44
CA GLN A 100 -0.04 28.26 7.81
C GLN A 100 0.77 27.18 8.51
N THR A 101 0.49 25.91 8.22
CA THR A 101 1.17 24.76 8.84
C THR A 101 2.14 24.05 7.89
N ASP A 102 2.11 24.37 6.59
CA ASP A 102 2.86 23.67 5.55
C ASP A 102 2.46 22.18 5.45
N GLU A 103 1.16 21.90 5.59
CA GLU A 103 0.60 20.55 5.60
C GLU A 103 -0.47 20.36 4.53
N LEU A 104 -0.71 19.10 4.15
CA LEU A 104 -1.87 18.69 3.35
C LEU A 104 -2.96 18.13 4.25
N ILE A 105 -4.13 18.77 4.22
CA ILE A 105 -5.34 18.30 4.91
C ILE A 105 -6.06 17.30 4.00
N LEU A 106 -5.95 16.02 4.34
CA LEU A 106 -6.72 14.95 3.68
C LEU A 106 -8.12 14.85 4.28
N HIS A 107 -9.15 14.90 3.43
CA HIS A 107 -10.54 14.86 3.87
C HIS A 107 -11.41 13.94 3.01
N SER A 108 -12.21 13.11 3.68
CA SER A 108 -13.27 12.28 3.09
C SER A 108 -14.62 12.89 3.49
N PRO A 109 -15.20 13.79 2.66
CA PRO A 109 -16.35 14.61 3.04
C PRO A 109 -17.68 13.84 3.15
N THR A 110 -17.77 12.68 2.49
CA THR A 110 -19.00 11.89 2.38
C THR A 110 -18.73 10.43 2.71
N LEU A 111 -19.79 9.67 3.00
CA LEU A 111 -19.65 8.22 3.16
C LEU A 111 -19.09 7.58 1.88
N THR A 112 -19.53 8.05 0.71
CA THR A 112 -19.11 7.54 -0.62
C THR A 112 -17.65 7.86 -0.94
N SER A 113 -17.07 8.90 -0.33
CA SER A 113 -15.64 9.24 -0.45
C SER A 113 -14.70 8.31 0.33
N SER A 114 -15.24 7.40 1.14
CA SER A 114 -14.43 6.44 1.89
C SER A 114 -13.66 5.55 0.91
N LYS A 115 -12.34 5.44 1.09
CA LYS A 115 -11.52 4.51 0.29
C LYS A 115 -12.01 3.07 0.47
N TRP A 116 -12.24 2.38 -0.63
CA TRP A 116 -12.95 1.10 -0.65
C TRP A 116 -12.34 0.13 -1.65
N TRP A 117 -12.10 -1.11 -1.20
CA TRP A 117 -11.37 -2.20 -1.87
C TRP A 117 -9.84 -2.32 -1.72
N PRO A 118 -9.03 -1.30 -1.36
CA PRO A 118 -7.57 -1.48 -1.29
C PRO A 118 -7.16 -2.66 -0.40
N GLY A 119 -6.50 -3.65 -1.00
CA GLY A 119 -5.96 -4.81 -0.32
C GLY A 119 -5.09 -4.40 0.87
N GLY A 120 -5.33 -5.00 2.03
CA GLY A 120 -4.59 -4.73 3.26
C GLY A 120 -5.06 -3.50 4.05
N LEU A 121 -5.78 -2.55 3.45
CA LEU A 121 -6.17 -1.27 4.09
C LEU A 121 -6.93 -1.45 5.41
N GLY A 122 -7.86 -2.40 5.47
CA GLY A 122 -8.73 -2.54 6.63
C GLY A 122 -8.04 -3.06 7.91
N LYS A 123 -6.92 -3.78 7.79
CA LYS A 123 -6.31 -4.51 8.93
C LYS A 123 -4.79 -4.69 8.90
N ILE A 124 -4.14 -4.58 7.75
CA ILE A 124 -2.75 -5.04 7.56
C ILE A 124 -1.81 -3.86 7.35
N SER A 125 -2.18 -2.94 6.46
CA SER A 125 -1.35 -1.78 6.12
C SER A 125 -1.26 -0.82 7.31
N THR A 126 -0.04 -0.34 7.57
CA THR A 126 0.21 0.76 8.50
C THR A 126 0.29 2.12 7.79
N HIS A 127 0.54 2.10 6.48
CA HIS A 127 0.65 3.28 5.62
C HIS A 127 -0.19 3.08 4.35
N ALA A 128 -0.59 4.19 3.73
CA ALA A 128 -1.29 4.17 2.46
C ALA A 128 -0.82 5.33 1.59
N ILE A 129 -0.69 5.07 0.29
CA ILE A 129 -0.66 6.12 -0.72
C ILE A 129 -2.11 6.40 -1.07
N VAL A 130 -2.57 7.62 -0.82
CA VAL A 130 -3.96 8.01 -1.00
C VAL A 130 -4.08 8.86 -2.26
N TYR A 131 -4.87 8.40 -3.23
CA TYR A 131 -5.20 9.20 -4.40
C TYR A 131 -6.30 10.20 -4.03
N ALA A 132 -6.04 11.49 -4.21
CA ALA A 132 -6.94 12.56 -3.80
C ALA A 132 -6.92 13.72 -4.80
N ARG A 133 -7.95 14.55 -4.76
CA ARG A 133 -8.01 15.81 -5.50
C ARG A 133 -7.26 16.89 -4.74
N LEU A 134 -6.20 17.41 -5.35
CA LEU A 134 -5.45 18.57 -4.85
C LEU A 134 -6.27 19.85 -4.99
#